data_AF-A0A8T6YGR7-F1
#
_entry.id   AF-A0A8T6YGR7-F1
#
_cell.length_a   1.000
_cell.length_b   1.000
_cell.length_c   1.000
_cell.angle_alpha   90.00
_cell.angle_beta   90.00
_cell.angle_gamma   90.00
#
_symmetry.space_group_name_H-M   'P 1'
#
loop_
_entity.id
_entity.type
_entity.pdbx_description
1 polymer ?
#
loop_
_entity_poly.entity_id
_entity_poly.type
_entity_poly.pdbx_seq_one_letter_code
_entity_poly.pdbx_strand_id
1 'polypeptide(L)' 'MYNFVAERIIRPLTSDGKITIPKELREKHSLKDYVEIIDTKDGILIKAH' A
#
# COMPACT_ATOMS: atom_id res chain seq x y z
N MET A 1 -15.24 15.28 8.19
CA MET A 1 -14.40 14.10 8.49
C MET A 1 -14.26 13.31 7.21
N TYR A 2 -13.06 13.25 6.63
CA TYR A 2 -12.81 12.30 5.54
C TYR A 2 -12.64 10.92 6.19
N ASN A 3 -13.63 10.04 6.02
CA ASN A 3 -13.46 8.62 6.35
C ASN A 3 -12.47 8.04 5.33
N PHE A 4 -11.19 8.08 5.66
CA PHE A 4 -10.15 7.46 4.87
C PHE A 4 -10.24 5.95 5.10
N VAL A 5 -10.95 5.25 4.22
CA VAL A 5 -11.03 3.78 4.26
C VAL A 5 -9.73 3.23 3.65
N ALA A 6 -8.66 3.23 4.45
CA ALA A 6 -7.43 2.53 4.12
C ALA A 6 -7.58 1.06 4.52
N GLU A 7 -7.36 0.17 3.57
CA GLU A 7 -7.30 -1.26 3.86
C GLU A 7 -5.90 -1.61 4.37
N ARG A 8 -5.81 -2.06 5.62
CA ARG A 8 -4.54 -2.45 6.23
C ARG A 8 -4.24 -3.90 5.90
N ILE A 9 -3.09 -4.13 5.28
CA ILE A 9 -2.54 -5.49 5.08
C ILE A 9 -1.29 -5.68 5.91
N ILE A 10 -1.13 -6.88 6.46
CA ILE A 10 0.11 -7.33 7.09
C ILE A 10 0.62 -8.51 6.26
N ARG A 11 1.76 -8.33 5.59
CA ARG A 11 2.41 -9.40 4.83
C ARG A 11 3.89 -9.43 5.17
N PRO A 12 4.51 -10.62 5.19
CA PRO A 12 5.94 -10.73 5.35
C PRO A 12 6.65 -10.05 4.18
N LEU A 13 7.80 -9.44 4.47
CA LEU A 13 8.72 -8.99 3.46
C LEU A 13 9.45 -10.20 2.87
N THR A 14 9.80 -10.12 1.60
CA THR A 14 10.75 -11.03 0.99
C THR A 14 12.15 -10.81 1.56
N SER A 15 13.07 -11.76 1.34
CA SER A 15 14.45 -11.67 1.84
C SER A 15 15.24 -10.47 1.32
N ASP A 16 14.82 -9.90 0.17
CA ASP A 16 15.37 -8.67 -0.42
C ASP A 16 14.59 -7.40 -0.03
N GLY A 17 13.73 -7.49 0.99
CA GLY A 17 13.03 -6.33 1.56
C GLY A 17 11.86 -5.81 0.73
N LYS A 18 11.32 -6.61 -0.21
CA LYS A 18 10.18 -6.23 -1.04
C LYS A 18 8.86 -6.74 -0.44
N ILE A 19 7.77 -6.07 -0.79
CA ILE A 19 6.41 -6.52 -0.49
C ILE A 19 5.61 -6.62 -1.79
N THR A 20 4.83 -7.70 -1.93
CA THR A 20 3.94 -7.87 -3.07
C THR A 20 2.54 -7.39 -2.70
N ILE A 21 2.08 -6.33 -3.40
CA ILE A 21 0.71 -5.85 -3.32
C ILE A 21 -0.20 -6.85 -4.07
N PRO A 22 -1.23 -7.43 -3.41
CA PRO A 22 -2.20 -8.30 -4.07
C PRO A 22 -2.88 -7.62 -5.27
N LYS A 23 -3.13 -8.39 -6.33
CA LYS A 23 -3.75 -7.90 -7.58
C LYS A 23 -5.09 -7.21 -7.32
N GLU A 24 -5.91 -7.77 -6.44
CA GLU A 24 -7.21 -7.23 -6.06
C GLU A 24 -7.11 -5.81 -5.49
N LEU A 25 -6.11 -5.56 -4.63
CA LEU A 25 -5.88 -4.22 -4.05
C LEU A 25 -5.29 -3.26 -5.08
N ARG A 26 -4.41 -3.76 -5.95
CA ARG A 26 -3.86 -2.98 -7.06
C ARG A 26 -4.97 -2.46 -7.98
N GLU A 27 -5.90 -3.33 -8.35
CA GLU A 27 -7.04 -2.99 -9.22
C GLU A 27 -8.05 -2.09 -8.49
N LYS A 28 -8.45 -2.45 -7.26
CA LYS A 28 -9.39 -1.68 -6.44
C LYS A 28 -8.95 -0.24 -6.21
N HIS A 29 -7.66 -0.02 -5.98
CA HIS A 29 -7.09 1.31 -5.74
C HIS A 29 -6.44 1.94 -6.98
N SER A 30 -6.60 1.33 -8.17
CA SER A 30 -6.02 1.80 -9.44
C SER A 30 -4.53 2.14 -9.33
N LEU A 31 -3.78 1.31 -8.59
CA LEU A 31 -2.35 1.52 -8.36
C LEU A 31 -1.57 1.27 -9.65
N LYS A 32 -0.85 2.30 -10.09
CA LYS A 32 0.02 2.29 -11.27
C LYS A 32 1.39 1.69 -10.93
N ASP A 33 2.30 1.67 -11.90
CA ASP A 33 3.67 1.20 -11.71
C ASP A 33 4.48 2.07 -10.73
N TYR A 34 4.05 3.32 -10.54
CA TYR A 34 4.60 4.24 -9.55
C TYR A 34 3.52 4.64 -8.54
N VAL A 35 3.92 4.70 -7.27
CA VAL A 35 3.06 5.05 -6.14
C VAL A 35 3.77 6.06 -5.24
N GLU A 36 3.00 6.89 -4.56
CA GLU A 36 3.49 7.77 -3.50
C GLU A 36 3.56 6.96 -2.20
N ILE A 37 4.71 7.03 -1.51
CA ILE A 37 4.97 6.33 -0.26
C ILE A 37 5.11 7.37 0.86
N ILE A 38 4.35 7.20 1.93
CA ILE A 38 4.41 8.05 3.11
C ILE A 38 4.74 7.16 4.32
N ASP A 39 5.84 7.46 5.00
CA ASP A 39 6.19 6.82 6.25
C ASP A 39 5.38 7.46 7.40
N THR A 40 4.77 6.62 8.22
CA THR A 40 3.94 7.04 9.35
C THR A 40 4.34 6.26 10.59
N LYS A 41 3.92 6.74 11.77
CA LYS A 41 4.21 6.06 13.04
C LYS A 41 3.68 4.61 13.09
N ASP A 42 2.62 4.31 12.33
CA ASP A 42 1.91 3.03 12.36
C ASP A 42 2.28 2.09 11.21
N GLY A 43 3.15 2.55 10.29
CA GLY A 43 3.60 1.81 9.11
C GLY A 43 3.66 2.68 7.85
N ILE A 44 3.63 2.03 6.68
CA ILE A 44 3.76 2.68 5.39
C ILE A 44 2.37 2.88 4.75
N LEU A 45 2.05 4.10 4.34
CA LEU A 45 0.90 4.41 3.50
C LEU A 45 1.32 4.45 2.03
N ILE A 46 0.55 3.75 1.20
CA ILE A 46 0.73 3.72 -0.25
C ILE A 46 -0.46 4.42 -0.89
N LYS A 47 -0.18 5.40 -1.76
CA LYS A 47 -1.19 6.17 -2.47
C LYS A 47 -0.92 6.14 -3.97
N ALA A 48 -1.98 6.09 -4.77
CA ALA A 48 -1.87 6.21 -6.22
C ALA A 48 -1.31 7.58 -6.62
N HIS A 49 -0.48 7.60 -7.66
CA HIS A 49 0.04 8.83 -8.29
C HIS A 49 -0.94 9.42 -9.31
#